data_AF-A0A944UKR4-F1
#
_entry.id   AF-A0A944UKR4-F1
#
_cell.length_a   1.000
_cell.length_b   1.000
_cell.length_c   1.000
_cell.angle_alpha   90.00
_cell.angle_beta   90.00
_cell.angle_gamma   90.00
#
_symmetry.space_group_name_H-M   'P 1'
#
loop_
_entity.id
_entity.type
_entity.pdbx_description
1 polymer ?
#
loop_
_entity_poly.entity_id
_entity_poly.type
_entity_poly.pdbx_seq_one_letter_code
_entity_poly.pdbx_strand_id
1 'polypeptide(L)'
;MKQLLFLFLSLSITYTSAESIQLDGTLSSGEWDEAVVFDLEYEVMPSRNTPSNLKTTAYVKYDEKYLYLGIKAYGDPEKIRATLKNRDQTWNEDYVALMADPFGDDRYGILIGVNALGVQLDEKHTSGSEPDDSWDILFRSSTAIQDDGYSAELIIPFSELQFPETEMQKWQLGFIRKSYQAGLQTVFASFKNLPAETCYACQADQEVLLGSPEKIYRNYVYPYIFLNQNGDRPVKDFKLQNPDYEIGVTGLYDLSKTSSIEYTVNPDFSQVESDVPMILANQTFAISYPEKRTFFIKGSELLKSDMQSVYTRSITNPLGAVKYIKQGKKNSTYILQATDSDSPYLAAGEYQSYKGNAGKSQVTVGRFKRNLGNKSHFGLIATNRDYQSGGSGSLVEFDSLINFLDDYVLDLNYARSNTQEGNVNYLDTEDTFAGRTYAMDGESFSGTAKNFRLRRAVDKSYAGIRFKDVSPTYRAHVGFVGRNDYKSRNYWYGRTFRSQGTVRKITFHWNNRNRLNYKG
;
A
#
# COMPACT_ATOMS: atom_id res chain seq x y z
N MET A 1 5.55 16.67 36.29
CA MET A 1 5.38 16.88 34.84
C MET A 1 6.50 17.77 34.36
N LYS A 2 7.61 17.20 33.85
CA LYS A 2 8.64 17.97 33.14
C LYS A 2 8.33 17.82 31.65
N GLN A 3 7.82 18.88 31.03
CA GLN A 3 7.75 18.99 29.57
C GLN A 3 9.19 19.03 29.05
N LEU A 4 9.62 17.96 28.37
CA LEU A 4 10.84 17.97 27.58
C LEU A 4 10.51 18.73 26.29
N LEU A 5 11.03 19.94 26.15
CA LEU A 5 10.95 20.73 24.92
C LEU A 5 11.95 20.08 23.93
N PHE A 6 11.45 19.28 22.99
CA PHE A 6 12.27 18.85 21.85
C PHE A 6 12.40 20.05 20.91
N LEU A 7 13.61 20.62 20.84
CA LEU A 7 13.97 21.60 19.83
C LEU A 7 14.16 20.83 18.51
N PHE A 8 13.17 20.85 17.62
CA PHE A 8 13.35 20.35 16.26
C PHE A 8 14.16 21.38 15.47
N LEU A 9 15.40 21.05 15.13
CA LEU A 9 16.20 21.85 14.21
C LEU A 9 15.80 21.45 12.79
N SER A 10 15.12 22.35 12.08
CA SER A 10 14.78 22.14 10.68
C SER A 10 15.99 22.44 9.79
N LEU A 11 16.24 21.57 8.82
CA LEU A 11 17.27 21.76 7.80
C LEU A 11 16.63 22.37 6.56
N SER A 12 17.18 23.48 6.06
CA SER A 12 16.82 23.97 4.74
C SER A 12 17.62 23.22 3.69
N ILE A 13 16.96 22.66 2.66
CA ILE A 13 17.71 22.16 1.50
C ILE A 13 18.04 23.32 0.58
N THR A 14 19.22 23.24 -0.04
CA THR A 14 19.70 24.18 -1.03
C THR A 14 18.99 23.96 -2.37
N TYR A 15 18.48 25.04 -2.95
CA TYR A 15 17.98 25.05 -4.32
C TYR A 15 19.12 24.80 -5.30
N THR A 16 18.92 23.89 -6.26
CA THR A 16 19.92 23.54 -7.26
C THR A 16 19.44 23.84 -8.68
N SER A 17 20.34 24.03 -9.64
CA SER A 17 19.97 24.13 -11.05
C SER A 17 19.82 22.73 -11.65
N ALA A 18 18.85 22.56 -12.55
CA ALA A 18 18.54 21.26 -13.17
C ALA A 18 19.70 20.65 -14.00
N GLU A 19 20.73 21.43 -14.33
CA GLU A 19 21.91 21.01 -15.09
C GLU A 19 23.04 20.46 -14.20
N SER A 20 22.87 20.44 -12.88
CA SER A 20 23.99 20.18 -11.96
C SER A 20 24.25 18.72 -11.61
N ILE A 21 23.27 17.82 -11.75
CA ILE A 21 23.42 16.39 -11.40
C ILE A 21 23.41 15.53 -12.67
N GLN A 22 24.51 14.84 -12.91
CA GLN A 22 24.66 13.88 -13.99
C GLN A 22 24.34 12.49 -13.45
N LEU A 23 23.25 11.89 -13.94
CA LEU A 23 22.82 10.57 -13.50
C LEU A 23 23.70 9.45 -14.08
N ASP A 24 24.84 9.18 -13.45
CA ASP A 24 25.78 8.13 -13.84
C ASP A 24 26.04 7.09 -12.73
N GLY A 25 25.51 7.34 -11.52
CA GLY A 25 25.57 6.44 -10.38
C GLY A 25 26.80 6.66 -9.52
N THR A 26 27.66 7.63 -9.84
CA THR A 26 28.85 8.02 -9.07
C THR A 26 28.68 9.41 -8.48
N LEU A 27 29.05 9.59 -7.21
CA LEU A 27 28.97 10.91 -6.56
C LEU A 27 30.27 11.68 -6.84
N SER A 28 30.30 12.44 -7.93
CA SER A 28 31.52 13.14 -8.37
C SER A 28 31.85 14.35 -7.48
N SER A 29 33.12 14.71 -7.41
CA SER A 29 33.57 15.87 -6.62
C SER A 29 32.95 17.17 -7.15
N GLY A 30 32.39 18.01 -6.28
CA GLY A 30 31.75 19.27 -6.64
C GLY A 30 30.26 19.13 -6.99
N GLU A 31 29.83 17.98 -7.48
CA GLU A 31 28.44 17.73 -7.91
C GLU A 31 27.45 17.80 -6.75
N TRP A 32 27.82 17.26 -5.59
CA TRP A 32 26.99 17.18 -4.39
C TRP A 32 27.33 18.24 -3.34
N ASP A 33 28.12 19.25 -3.69
CA ASP A 33 28.44 20.37 -2.80
C ASP A 33 27.18 21.12 -2.37
N GLU A 34 27.15 21.62 -1.13
CA GLU A 34 25.98 22.31 -0.53
C GLU A 34 24.71 21.45 -0.37
N ALA A 35 24.78 20.15 -0.65
CA ALA A 35 23.68 19.23 -0.36
C ALA A 35 23.45 19.12 1.15
N VAL A 36 22.20 18.86 1.53
CA VAL A 36 21.91 18.45 2.92
C VAL A 36 22.34 17.00 3.08
N VAL A 37 23.13 16.76 4.13
CA VAL A 37 23.78 15.46 4.37
C VAL A 37 23.08 14.73 5.52
N PHE A 38 22.85 13.43 5.33
CA PHE A 38 22.28 12.52 6.31
C PHE A 38 23.20 11.32 6.48
N ASP A 39 23.72 11.11 7.68
CA ASP A 39 24.44 9.89 8.03
C ASP A 39 23.46 8.85 8.59
N LEU A 40 23.57 7.60 8.13
CA LEU A 40 22.79 6.49 8.67
C LEU A 40 23.49 5.94 9.91
N GLU A 41 23.35 6.68 11.01
CA GLU A 41 24.08 6.45 12.26
C GLU A 41 23.58 5.23 13.04
N TYR A 42 22.38 4.73 12.78
CA TYR A 42 21.73 3.71 13.59
C TYR A 42 21.61 2.37 12.88
N GLU A 43 22.09 1.29 13.48
CA GLU A 43 21.60 -0.06 13.20
C GLU A 43 20.24 -0.26 13.89
N VAL A 44 19.18 -0.43 13.10
CA VAL A 44 17.81 -0.58 13.56
C VAL A 44 17.29 -2.02 13.49
N MET A 45 18.04 -2.91 12.82
CA MET A 45 17.82 -4.36 12.81
C MET A 45 19.12 -5.08 12.46
N PRO A 46 19.45 -6.23 13.11
CA PRO A 46 18.73 -6.90 14.19
C PRO A 46 18.87 -6.21 15.56
N SER A 47 19.87 -5.33 15.73
CA SER A 47 20.00 -4.48 16.91
C SER A 47 18.84 -3.48 16.98
N ARG A 48 18.89 -2.56 17.94
CA ARG A 48 17.90 -1.50 18.04
C ARG A 48 18.58 -0.20 18.43
N ASN A 49 18.73 0.66 17.44
CA ASN A 49 19.24 2.03 17.58
C ASN A 49 20.65 2.06 18.17
N THR A 50 21.48 1.06 17.82
CA THR A 50 22.92 1.05 18.16
C THR A 50 23.71 1.74 17.04
N PRO A 51 24.96 2.17 17.28
CA PRO A 51 25.77 2.74 16.22
C PRO A 51 25.89 1.81 15.00
N SER A 52 25.79 2.38 13.81
CA SER A 52 25.99 1.68 12.55
C SER A 52 27.43 1.21 12.42
N ASN A 53 27.62 -0.03 11.93
CA ASN A 53 28.93 -0.59 11.62
C ASN A 53 29.32 -0.42 10.13
N LEU A 54 28.39 0.03 9.29
CA LEU A 54 28.63 0.30 7.88
C LEU A 54 28.25 1.75 7.59
N LYS A 55 29.27 2.57 7.35
CA LYS A 55 29.06 3.98 7.02
C LYS A 55 28.19 4.08 5.77
N THR A 56 27.18 4.93 5.84
CA THR A 56 26.35 5.29 4.69
C THR A 56 25.97 6.75 4.84
N THR A 57 26.15 7.51 3.78
CA THR A 57 25.90 8.95 3.75
C THR A 57 24.99 9.26 2.58
N ALA A 58 23.88 9.95 2.83
CA ALA A 58 22.95 10.42 1.83
C ALA A 58 23.06 11.94 1.67
N TYR A 59 22.85 12.41 0.44
CA TYR A 59 22.95 13.79 0.00
C TYR A 59 21.64 14.16 -0.67
N VAL A 60 21.08 15.31 -0.30
CA VAL A 60 19.79 15.77 -0.81
C VAL A 60 19.91 17.18 -1.37
N LYS A 61 19.42 17.34 -2.61
CA LYS A 61 19.21 18.63 -3.29
C LYS A 61 17.80 18.65 -3.90
N TYR A 62 17.30 19.83 -4.24
CA TYR A 62 16.05 19.93 -5.01
C TYR A 62 16.07 21.16 -5.93
N ASP A 63 15.25 21.12 -6.96
CA ASP A 63 14.89 22.28 -7.78
C ASP A 63 13.37 22.42 -7.88
N GLU A 64 12.86 23.24 -8.79
CA GLU A 64 11.40 23.41 -8.94
C GLU A 64 10.68 22.10 -9.35
N LYS A 65 11.36 21.17 -10.04
CA LYS A 65 10.77 20.00 -10.70
C LYS A 65 11.13 18.68 -10.04
N TYR A 66 12.30 18.57 -9.45
CA TYR A 66 12.88 17.31 -8.99
C TYR A 66 13.47 17.40 -7.59
N LEU A 67 13.37 16.28 -6.87
CA LEU A 67 14.18 15.95 -5.71
C LEU A 67 15.35 15.06 -6.18
N TYR A 68 16.56 15.46 -5.84
CA TYR A 68 17.81 14.77 -6.19
C TYR A 68 18.38 14.09 -4.95
N LEU A 69 18.69 12.80 -5.07
CA LEU A 69 19.28 12.00 -4.00
C LEU A 69 20.58 11.36 -4.48
N GLY A 70 21.63 11.53 -3.71
CA GLY A 70 22.91 10.82 -3.87
C GLY A 70 23.15 10.02 -2.60
N ILE A 71 23.48 8.73 -2.71
CA ILE A 71 23.69 7.88 -1.53
C ILE A 71 24.96 7.08 -1.71
N LYS A 72 25.92 7.24 -0.80
CA LYS A 72 27.16 6.46 -0.74
C LYS A 72 27.07 5.43 0.38
N ALA A 73 27.05 4.16 0.01
CA ALA A 73 26.99 3.02 0.92
C ALA A 73 28.36 2.33 0.97
N TYR A 74 29.12 2.58 2.04
CA TYR A 74 30.45 2.00 2.21
C TYR A 74 30.36 0.53 2.61
N GLY A 75 31.27 -0.31 2.12
CA GLY A 75 31.27 -1.73 2.41
C GLY A 75 32.32 -2.49 1.61
N ASP A 76 32.26 -3.81 1.72
CA ASP A 76 33.10 -4.72 0.94
C ASP A 76 32.35 -5.04 -0.36
N PRO A 77 32.85 -4.60 -1.54
CA PRO A 77 32.13 -4.76 -2.79
C PRO A 77 31.88 -6.23 -3.16
N GLU A 78 32.75 -7.16 -2.74
CA GLU A 78 32.59 -8.59 -3.00
C GLU A 78 31.44 -9.23 -2.20
N LYS A 79 30.95 -8.53 -1.17
CA LYS A 79 29.88 -9.00 -0.29
C LYS A 79 28.56 -8.27 -0.50
N ILE A 80 28.49 -7.38 -1.48
CA ILE A 80 27.24 -6.73 -1.88
C ILE A 80 26.34 -7.80 -2.52
N ARG A 81 25.17 -8.02 -1.92
CA ARG A 81 24.17 -8.91 -2.48
C ARG A 81 23.22 -8.13 -3.37
N ALA A 82 23.31 -8.29 -4.69
CA ALA A 82 22.35 -7.69 -5.61
C ALA A 82 22.16 -8.56 -6.87
N THR A 83 20.95 -8.57 -7.42
CA THR A 83 20.63 -9.20 -8.71
C THR A 83 19.74 -8.30 -9.56
N LEU A 84 19.79 -8.49 -10.89
CA LEU A 84 18.87 -7.83 -11.81
C LEU A 84 17.56 -8.60 -11.85
N LYS A 85 16.48 -7.96 -11.39
CA LYS A 85 15.11 -8.47 -11.37
C LYS A 85 14.15 -7.37 -11.78
N ASN A 86 12.87 -7.71 -11.90
CA ASN A 86 11.83 -6.70 -12.03
C ASN A 86 11.79 -5.80 -10.78
N ARG A 87 11.22 -4.61 -10.96
CA ARG A 87 10.93 -3.64 -9.90
C ARG A 87 10.27 -4.33 -8.70
N ASP A 88 10.62 -3.88 -7.49
CA ASP A 88 10.04 -4.38 -6.23
C ASP A 88 10.25 -5.88 -5.97
N GLN A 89 11.22 -6.52 -6.64
CA GLN A 89 11.59 -7.94 -6.39
C GLN A 89 12.94 -8.11 -5.69
N THR A 90 13.57 -7.01 -5.27
CA THR A 90 14.91 -6.97 -4.65
C THR A 90 14.88 -6.56 -3.17
N TRP A 91 13.74 -6.67 -2.49
CA TRP A 91 13.60 -6.35 -1.06
C TRP A 91 14.50 -7.15 -0.12
N ASN A 92 15.01 -8.31 -0.56
CA ASN A 92 15.91 -9.18 0.22
C ASN A 92 17.38 -9.07 -0.24
N GLU A 93 17.77 -7.90 -0.74
CA GLU A 93 19.10 -7.59 -1.26
C GLU A 93 19.64 -6.29 -0.63
N ASP A 94 20.88 -5.94 -0.95
CA ASP A 94 21.48 -4.67 -0.57
C ASP A 94 20.80 -3.54 -1.36
N TYR A 95 20.17 -2.61 -0.64
CA TYR A 95 19.55 -1.41 -1.20
C TYR A 95 19.66 -0.22 -0.27
N VAL A 96 19.54 0.96 -0.86
CA VAL A 96 19.39 2.24 -0.17
C VAL A 96 18.06 2.87 -0.56
N ALA A 97 17.40 3.54 0.38
CA ALA A 97 16.12 4.17 0.13
C ALA A 97 15.94 5.45 0.96
N LEU A 98 15.26 6.42 0.35
CA LEU A 98 14.59 7.51 1.03
C LEU A 98 13.35 6.96 1.75
N MET A 99 13.12 7.45 2.96
CA MET A 99 11.83 7.42 3.65
C MET A 99 11.36 8.86 3.83
N ALA A 100 10.12 9.13 3.45
CA ALA A 100 9.56 10.47 3.58
C ALA A 100 8.10 10.42 4.05
N ASP A 101 7.74 11.39 4.88
CA ASP A 101 6.36 11.83 5.06
C ASP A 101 6.23 13.26 4.50
N PRO A 102 5.73 13.40 3.25
CA PRO A 102 5.54 14.71 2.62
C PRO A 102 4.47 15.58 3.29
N PHE A 103 3.54 14.98 4.05
CA PHE A 103 2.46 15.71 4.72
C PHE A 103 2.80 16.07 6.16
N GLY A 104 3.73 15.34 6.79
CA GLY A 104 4.13 15.52 8.18
C GLY A 104 2.99 15.27 9.17
N ASP A 105 2.01 14.45 8.77
CA ASP A 105 0.83 14.11 9.59
C ASP A 105 0.53 12.62 9.61
N ASP A 106 1.50 11.80 9.19
CA ASP A 106 1.52 10.34 9.24
C ASP A 106 0.38 9.66 8.49
N ARG A 107 -0.31 10.38 7.59
CA ARG A 107 -1.40 9.80 6.78
C ARG A 107 -0.90 8.65 5.92
N TYR A 108 0.30 8.81 5.37
CA TYR A 108 1.07 7.79 4.68
C TYR A 108 2.54 8.27 4.62
N GLY A 109 3.47 7.33 4.63
CA GLY A 109 4.86 7.56 4.28
C GLY A 109 5.19 6.89 2.94
N ILE A 110 6.29 7.29 2.33
CA ILE A 110 6.80 6.70 1.09
C ILE A 110 8.21 6.17 1.31
N LEU A 111 8.51 5.06 0.65
CA LEU A 111 9.85 4.54 0.48
C LEU A 111 10.17 4.61 -1.02
N ILE A 112 11.29 5.22 -1.38
CA ILE A 112 11.79 5.25 -2.77
C ILE A 112 13.28 4.91 -2.73
N GLY A 113 13.71 3.89 -3.45
CA GLY A 113 15.08 3.40 -3.37
C GLY A 113 15.51 2.58 -4.57
N VAL A 114 16.74 2.08 -4.49
CA VAL A 114 17.34 1.21 -5.50
C VAL A 114 18.27 0.19 -4.84
N ASN A 115 18.31 -1.02 -5.40
CA ASN A 115 19.36 -1.98 -5.06
C ASN A 115 20.71 -1.57 -5.68
N ALA A 116 21.79 -2.25 -5.32
CA ALA A 116 23.14 -1.91 -5.79
C ALA A 116 23.37 -2.11 -7.32
N LEU A 117 22.41 -2.67 -8.05
CA LEU A 117 22.44 -2.82 -9.52
C LEU A 117 21.38 -1.96 -10.23
N GLY A 118 20.74 -1.02 -9.51
CA GLY A 118 19.82 -0.05 -10.08
C GLY A 118 18.38 -0.53 -10.24
N VAL A 119 18.03 -1.71 -9.69
CA VAL A 119 16.62 -2.15 -9.63
C VAL A 119 15.87 -1.25 -8.66
N GLN A 120 14.84 -0.59 -9.18
CA GLN A 120 14.01 0.37 -8.46
C GLN A 120 13.10 -0.32 -7.44
N LEU A 121 12.90 0.38 -6.31
CA LEU A 121 12.08 -0.02 -5.19
C LEU A 121 11.19 1.16 -4.78
N ASP A 122 9.89 0.96 -4.68
CA ASP A 122 8.99 1.93 -4.06
C ASP A 122 7.77 1.32 -3.37
N GLU A 123 7.43 1.92 -2.23
CA GLU A 123 6.28 1.50 -1.43
C GLU A 123 5.58 2.70 -0.80
N LYS A 124 4.25 2.59 -0.67
CA LYS A 124 3.48 3.43 0.25
C LYS A 124 3.23 2.72 1.57
N HIS A 125 3.53 3.39 2.67
CA HIS A 125 3.23 2.92 4.02
C HIS A 125 2.03 3.68 4.57
N THR A 126 0.99 2.97 5.00
CA THR A 126 -0.08 3.57 5.80
C THR A 126 -0.15 2.97 7.18
N SER A 127 -0.58 3.78 8.15
CA SER A 127 -0.72 3.33 9.53
C SER A 127 -1.66 2.12 9.63
N GLY A 128 -1.16 1.01 10.18
CA GLY A 128 -1.94 -0.18 10.49
C GLY A 128 -2.22 -1.13 9.33
N SER A 129 -1.66 -0.87 8.15
CA SER A 129 -1.72 -1.75 6.97
C SER A 129 -0.33 -2.19 6.54
N GLU A 130 -0.26 -3.28 5.76
CA GLU A 130 0.98 -3.65 5.09
C GLU A 130 1.37 -2.59 4.05
N PRO A 131 2.69 -2.40 3.81
CA PRO A 131 3.19 -1.56 2.72
C PRO A 131 2.55 -1.92 1.38
N ASP A 132 2.41 -0.93 0.51
CA ASP A 132 1.83 -1.05 -0.82
C ASP A 132 2.92 -0.93 -1.87
N ASP A 133 3.35 -2.06 -2.42
CA ASP A 133 4.39 -2.21 -3.45
C ASP A 133 3.81 -2.17 -4.87
N SER A 134 2.52 -1.80 -5.03
CA SER A 134 1.94 -1.50 -6.34
C SER A 134 1.94 0.00 -6.67
N TRP A 135 2.54 0.81 -5.81
CA TRP A 135 2.68 2.25 -6.02
C TRP A 135 3.96 2.56 -6.79
N ASP A 136 3.91 2.29 -8.09
CA ASP A 136 5.04 2.48 -9.00
C ASP A 136 5.06 3.93 -9.54
N ILE A 137 5.96 4.77 -9.04
CA ILE A 137 6.17 6.13 -9.59
C ILE A 137 7.22 6.13 -10.70
N LEU A 138 7.20 7.17 -11.55
CA LEU A 138 8.21 7.36 -12.59
C LEU A 138 9.39 8.18 -12.06
N PHE A 139 10.51 7.53 -11.75
CA PHE A 139 11.76 8.21 -11.39
C PHE A 139 12.96 7.64 -12.15
N ARG A 140 14.03 8.40 -12.23
CA ARG A 140 15.28 7.97 -12.87
C ARG A 140 16.31 7.60 -11.81
N SER A 141 17.10 6.57 -12.05
CA SER A 141 18.15 6.15 -11.13
C SER A 141 19.36 5.57 -11.84
N SER A 142 20.53 5.70 -11.23
CA SER A 142 21.76 5.00 -11.64
C SER A 142 22.53 4.57 -10.39
N THR A 143 23.32 3.50 -10.52
CA THR A 143 24.13 2.95 -9.43
C THR A 143 25.48 2.50 -9.94
N ALA A 144 26.52 2.66 -9.13
CA ALA A 144 27.86 2.19 -9.45
C ALA A 144 28.47 1.45 -8.25
N ILE A 145 28.96 0.22 -8.48
CA ILE A 145 29.82 -0.49 -7.53
C ILE A 145 31.23 0.09 -7.65
N GLN A 146 31.88 0.34 -6.52
CA GLN A 146 33.20 0.95 -6.39
C GLN A 146 34.05 0.15 -5.40
N ASP A 147 35.34 0.43 -5.33
CA ASP A 147 36.30 -0.32 -4.49
C ASP A 147 35.95 -0.27 -2.98
N ASP A 148 35.21 0.73 -2.54
CA ASP A 148 34.82 0.98 -1.14
C ASP A 148 33.31 0.78 -0.88
N GLY A 149 32.56 0.18 -1.82
CA GLY A 149 31.14 -0.13 -1.67
C GLY A 149 30.34 0.14 -2.93
N TYR A 150 29.21 0.86 -2.82
CA TYR A 150 28.45 1.32 -3.98
C TYR A 150 27.84 2.69 -3.74
N SER A 151 27.46 3.36 -4.82
CA SER A 151 26.66 4.57 -4.78
C SER A 151 25.40 4.45 -5.63
N ALA A 152 24.42 5.26 -5.29
CA ALA A 152 23.15 5.38 -5.98
C ALA A 152 22.80 6.86 -6.16
N GLU A 153 22.24 7.17 -7.31
CA GLU A 153 21.69 8.48 -7.64
C GLU A 153 20.24 8.33 -8.10
N LEU A 154 19.35 9.18 -7.60
CA LEU A 154 17.93 9.19 -7.94
C LEU A 154 17.47 10.61 -8.27
N ILE A 155 16.67 10.74 -9.33
CA ILE A 155 15.96 11.97 -9.71
C ILE A 155 14.46 11.69 -9.66
N ILE A 156 13.80 12.24 -8.65
CA ILE A 156 12.39 12.00 -8.35
C ILE A 156 11.57 13.25 -8.73
N PRO A 157 10.69 13.18 -9.72
CA PRO A 157 9.84 14.31 -10.09
C PRO A 157 8.81 14.62 -9.01
N PHE A 158 8.65 15.89 -8.64
CA PHE A 158 7.58 16.30 -7.73
C PHE A 158 6.17 16.01 -8.31
N SER A 159 6.02 15.90 -9.64
CA SER A 159 4.76 15.51 -10.29
C SER A 159 4.25 14.11 -9.92
N GLU A 160 5.17 13.22 -9.52
CA GLU A 160 4.85 11.85 -9.11
C GLU A 160 4.41 11.77 -7.64
N LEU A 161 4.70 12.81 -6.86
CA LEU A 161 4.48 12.85 -5.42
C LEU A 161 3.22 13.65 -5.08
N GLN A 162 2.53 13.25 -4.01
CA GLN A 162 1.46 14.05 -3.42
C GLN A 162 2.00 14.73 -2.15
N PHE A 163 1.72 16.02 -2.00
CA PHE A 163 2.19 16.85 -0.89
C PHE A 163 1.24 18.05 -0.67
N PRO A 164 1.25 18.70 0.52
CA PRO A 164 0.28 19.72 0.87
C PRO A 164 0.40 21.01 0.05
N GLU A 165 -0.69 21.76 -0.06
CA GLU A 165 -0.70 23.07 -0.73
C GLU A 165 -0.23 24.17 0.21
N THR A 166 1.08 24.37 0.28
CA THR A 166 1.73 25.42 1.07
C THR A 166 2.84 26.09 0.27
N GLU A 167 3.15 27.35 0.60
CA GLU A 167 4.26 28.12 0.00
C GLU A 167 5.64 27.58 0.41
N MET A 168 5.71 26.93 1.57
CA MET A 168 6.92 26.26 2.04
C MET A 168 6.55 24.82 2.38
N GLN A 169 7.20 23.89 1.71
CA GLN A 169 7.04 22.47 1.96
C GLN A 169 7.87 22.08 3.18
N LYS A 170 7.25 21.33 4.10
CA LYS A 170 7.90 20.83 5.31
C LYS A 170 7.73 19.32 5.34
N TRP A 171 8.80 18.59 5.03
CA TRP A 171 8.75 17.14 4.94
C TRP A 171 9.54 16.55 6.10
N GLN A 172 9.12 15.37 6.57
CA GLN A 172 9.96 14.55 7.41
C GLN A 172 10.73 13.59 6.51
N LEU A 173 12.06 13.67 6.51
CA LEU A 173 12.93 12.82 5.71
C LEU A 173 13.77 11.90 6.59
N GLY A 174 14.09 10.73 6.04
CA GLY A 174 15.01 9.78 6.61
C GLY A 174 15.54 8.86 5.54
N PHE A 175 16.60 8.13 5.83
CA PHE A 175 17.21 7.19 4.90
C PHE A 175 17.40 5.85 5.56
N ILE A 176 17.28 4.79 4.78
CA ILE A 176 17.61 3.45 5.21
C ILE A 176 18.57 2.77 4.24
N ARG A 177 19.37 1.86 4.76
CA ARG A 177 20.15 0.89 4.00
C ARG A 177 19.84 -0.50 4.52
N LYS A 178 19.45 -1.42 3.65
CA LYS A 178 19.47 -2.85 3.94
C LYS A 178 20.77 -3.44 3.40
N SER A 179 21.41 -4.31 4.16
CA SER A 179 22.65 -4.98 3.75
C SER A 179 22.74 -6.42 4.24
N TYR A 180 23.43 -7.26 3.46
CA TYR A 180 23.68 -8.66 3.77
C TYR A 180 25.18 -8.99 3.93
N GLN A 181 26.06 -7.99 3.96
CA GLN A 181 27.52 -8.14 3.93
C GLN A 181 28.07 -9.10 5.01
N ALA A 182 27.43 -9.23 6.18
CA ALA A 182 27.84 -10.16 7.25
C ALA A 182 27.18 -11.55 7.18
N GLY A 183 26.58 -11.93 6.03
CA GLY A 183 25.70 -13.11 5.93
C GLY A 183 24.40 -12.97 6.72
N LEU A 184 24.11 -11.77 7.22
CA LEU A 184 22.99 -11.44 8.08
C LEU A 184 22.30 -10.19 7.56
N GLN A 185 20.97 -10.23 7.46
CA GLN A 185 20.18 -9.05 7.16
C GLN A 185 20.35 -8.00 8.26
N THR A 186 20.93 -6.86 7.87
CA THR A 186 21.12 -5.71 8.74
C THR A 186 20.47 -4.49 8.10
N VAL A 187 19.78 -3.68 8.89
CA VAL A 187 19.17 -2.43 8.44
C VAL A 187 19.77 -1.29 9.22
N PHE A 188 20.28 -0.31 8.49
CA PHE A 188 20.76 0.96 9.00
C PHE A 188 19.77 2.07 8.65
N ALA A 189 19.69 3.08 9.49
CA ALA A 189 18.80 4.21 9.30
C ALA A 189 19.44 5.51 9.81
N SER A 190 19.00 6.63 9.25
CA SER A 190 19.32 7.98 9.78
C SER A 190 18.47 8.35 11.00
N PHE A 191 17.42 7.58 11.27
CA PHE A 191 16.46 7.81 12.35
C PHE A 191 16.35 6.57 13.25
N LYS A 192 15.74 6.74 14.43
CA LYS A 192 15.56 5.64 15.39
C LYS A 192 14.28 4.85 15.10
N ASN A 193 14.37 3.52 15.24
CA ASN A 193 13.22 2.63 15.16
C ASN A 193 12.52 2.52 16.52
N LEU A 194 11.27 2.95 16.58
CA LEU A 194 10.42 3.00 17.76
C LEU A 194 9.55 1.73 17.89
N PRO A 195 9.20 1.30 19.11
CA PRO A 195 8.50 0.03 19.33
C PRO A 195 7.01 0.01 18.94
N ALA A 196 6.28 1.12 19.11
CA ALA A 196 4.83 1.20 18.88
C ALA A 196 4.45 1.78 17.51
N GLU A 197 5.37 1.71 16.55
CA GLU A 197 5.13 2.32 15.26
C GLU A 197 4.07 1.55 14.44
N THR A 198 3.20 2.30 13.79
CA THR A 198 2.15 1.76 12.90
C THR A 198 2.43 2.02 11.42
N CYS A 199 3.38 2.90 11.11
CA CYS A 199 3.90 3.20 9.78
C CYS A 199 5.43 3.36 9.82
N TYR A 200 6.18 2.42 9.23
CA TYR A 200 7.64 2.42 9.35
C TYR A 200 8.30 3.64 8.70
N ALA A 201 7.88 4.02 7.49
CA ALA A 201 8.39 5.22 6.79
C ALA A 201 7.98 6.54 7.47
N CYS A 202 6.90 6.55 8.24
CA CYS A 202 6.46 7.71 9.04
C CYS A 202 7.31 7.91 10.33
N GLN A 203 8.45 7.24 10.45
CA GLN A 203 9.44 7.47 11.52
C GLN A 203 10.62 8.31 11.08
N ALA A 204 10.68 8.70 9.81
CA ALA A 204 11.52 9.80 9.39
C ALA A 204 11.30 10.97 10.36
N ASP A 205 12.37 11.45 10.98
CA ASP A 205 12.31 12.39 12.10
C ASP A 205 13.07 13.70 11.83
N GLN A 206 13.73 13.81 10.68
CA GLN A 206 14.42 15.01 10.28
C GLN A 206 13.47 15.91 9.48
N GLU A 207 13.08 17.03 10.09
CA GLU A 207 12.31 18.07 9.39
C GLU A 207 13.20 18.78 8.38
N VAL A 208 12.67 18.89 7.17
CA VAL A 208 13.35 19.50 6.04
C VAL A 208 12.44 20.52 5.35
N LEU A 209 13.00 21.71 5.11
CA LEU A 209 12.34 22.79 4.38
C LEU A 209 12.71 22.69 2.91
N LEU A 210 11.70 22.36 2.11
CA LEU A 210 11.71 22.48 0.66
C LEU A 210 10.96 23.78 0.33
N GLY A 211 11.40 24.50 -0.70
CA GLY A 211 10.76 25.75 -1.13
C GLY A 211 9.34 25.56 -1.67
N SER A 212 9.05 26.20 -2.80
CA SER A 212 7.81 25.97 -3.55
C SER A 212 8.12 25.19 -4.83
N PRO A 213 8.14 23.84 -4.80
CA PRO A 213 8.13 23.05 -6.04
C PRO A 213 7.04 23.52 -7.00
N GLU A 214 7.30 23.42 -8.30
CA GLU A 214 6.45 23.90 -9.38
C GLU A 214 5.01 23.37 -9.22
N LYS A 215 4.04 24.24 -9.51
CA LYS A 215 2.62 23.90 -9.45
C LYS A 215 2.24 23.00 -10.63
N ILE A 216 2.40 21.69 -10.49
CA ILE A 216 2.03 20.73 -11.53
C ILE A 216 0.58 20.25 -11.30
N TYR A 217 -0.38 20.85 -12.01
CA TYR A 217 -1.72 20.29 -12.13
C TYR A 217 -1.72 19.24 -13.22
N ARG A 218 -1.91 17.97 -12.85
CA ARG A 218 -1.93 16.89 -13.84
C ARG A 218 -3.29 16.84 -14.51
N ASN A 219 -3.27 17.01 -15.82
CA ASN A 219 -4.42 16.86 -16.69
C ASN A 219 -4.00 15.96 -17.83
N TYR A 220 -4.31 14.67 -17.72
CA TYR A 220 -3.95 13.68 -18.72
C TYR A 220 -5.19 13.01 -19.25
N VAL A 221 -5.17 12.75 -20.55
CA VAL A 221 -6.16 11.94 -21.25
C VAL A 221 -5.38 10.91 -22.05
N TYR A 222 -5.66 9.64 -21.78
CA TYR A 222 -5.05 8.49 -22.40
C TYR A 222 -6.11 7.78 -23.26
N PRO A 223 -6.29 8.19 -24.52
CA PRO A 223 -7.09 7.42 -25.45
C PRO A 223 -6.32 6.16 -25.87
N TYR A 224 -7.02 5.06 -26.11
CA TYR A 224 -6.44 3.88 -26.72
C TYR A 224 -7.36 3.29 -27.78
N ILE A 225 -6.74 2.59 -28.71
CA ILE A 225 -7.39 1.76 -29.72
C ILE A 225 -6.69 0.40 -29.69
N PHE A 226 -7.47 -0.65 -29.45
CA PHE A 226 -7.02 -2.03 -29.56
C PHE A 226 -7.62 -2.64 -30.81
N LEU A 227 -6.82 -3.38 -31.58
CA LEU A 227 -7.23 -4.08 -32.79
C LEU A 227 -6.82 -5.53 -32.65
N ASN A 228 -7.78 -6.45 -32.74
CA ASN A 228 -7.53 -7.88 -32.74
C ASN A 228 -7.98 -8.48 -34.06
N GLN A 229 -7.20 -9.42 -34.61
CA GLN A 229 -7.57 -10.15 -35.81
C GLN A 229 -7.32 -11.64 -35.58
N ASN A 230 -8.40 -12.38 -35.41
CA ASN A 230 -8.34 -13.82 -35.23
C ASN A 230 -8.36 -14.55 -36.57
N GLY A 231 -7.80 -15.75 -36.62
CA GLY A 231 -7.88 -16.65 -37.76
C GLY A 231 -7.94 -18.10 -37.30
N ASP A 232 -8.83 -18.88 -37.87
CA ASP A 232 -9.02 -20.28 -37.47
C ASP A 232 -7.89 -21.16 -38.03
N ARG A 233 -7.31 -22.05 -37.19
CA ARG A 233 -6.38 -23.11 -37.64
C ARG A 233 -6.79 -24.50 -37.13
N PRO A 234 -6.85 -25.56 -37.98
CA PRO A 234 -6.61 -25.60 -39.44
C PRO A 234 -7.85 -26.01 -40.27
N VAL A 235 -8.14 -25.25 -41.33
CA VAL A 235 -8.84 -25.76 -42.52
C VAL A 235 -8.08 -25.21 -43.75
N LYS A 236 -8.07 -25.95 -44.85
CA LYS A 236 -7.31 -25.75 -46.10
C LYS A 236 -7.17 -24.30 -46.62
N ASP A 237 -8.10 -23.42 -46.24
CA ASP A 237 -8.11 -22.00 -46.58
C ASP A 237 -8.03 -21.17 -45.29
N PHE A 238 -6.88 -20.53 -45.04
CA PHE A 238 -6.71 -19.60 -43.92
C PHE A 238 -7.66 -18.41 -44.10
N LYS A 239 -8.69 -18.34 -43.26
CA LYS A 239 -9.62 -17.21 -43.23
C LYS A 239 -9.34 -16.34 -42.02
N LEU A 240 -8.94 -15.10 -42.28
CA LEU A 240 -8.94 -14.05 -41.27
C LEU A 240 -10.40 -13.70 -40.98
N GLN A 241 -10.75 -13.68 -39.70
CA GLN A 241 -12.01 -13.11 -39.24
C GLN A 241 -11.96 -11.59 -39.40
N ASN A 242 -13.12 -10.94 -39.37
CA ASN A 242 -13.19 -9.49 -39.35
C ASN A 242 -12.41 -8.99 -38.12
N PRO A 243 -11.62 -7.92 -38.25
CA PRO A 243 -10.88 -7.37 -37.12
C PRO A 243 -11.88 -6.83 -36.09
N ASP A 244 -11.73 -7.29 -34.86
CA ASP A 244 -12.40 -6.71 -33.70
C ASP A 244 -11.60 -5.49 -33.26
N TYR A 245 -12.31 -4.46 -32.79
CA TYR A 245 -11.68 -3.27 -32.27
C TYR A 245 -12.33 -2.83 -30.98
N GLU A 246 -11.51 -2.29 -30.08
CA GLU A 246 -11.96 -1.65 -28.86
C GLU A 246 -11.36 -0.25 -28.80
N ILE A 247 -12.18 0.69 -28.36
CA ILE A 247 -11.77 2.07 -28.15
C ILE A 247 -12.10 2.40 -26.71
N GLY A 248 -11.19 3.09 -26.05
CA GLY A 248 -11.43 3.58 -24.71
C GLY A 248 -10.62 4.80 -24.38
N VAL A 249 -10.94 5.38 -23.23
CA VAL A 249 -10.28 6.58 -22.74
C VAL A 249 -10.22 6.53 -21.23
N THR A 250 -9.05 6.82 -20.68
CA THR A 250 -8.85 7.05 -19.26
C THR A 250 -8.29 8.44 -19.06
N GLY A 251 -8.76 9.16 -18.06
CA GLY A 251 -8.30 10.51 -17.78
C GLY A 251 -8.20 10.81 -16.30
N LEU A 252 -7.37 11.80 -16.01
CA LEU A 252 -7.16 12.36 -14.68
C LEU A 252 -7.18 13.87 -14.79
N TYR A 253 -7.94 14.49 -13.90
CA TYR A 253 -8.07 15.93 -13.77
C TYR A 253 -7.86 16.32 -12.31
N ASP A 254 -6.70 16.91 -12.00
CA ASP A 254 -6.42 17.44 -10.67
C ASP A 254 -7.19 18.76 -10.47
N LEU A 255 -8.19 18.76 -9.58
CA LEU A 255 -8.97 19.94 -9.18
C LEU A 255 -8.17 20.86 -8.25
N SER A 256 -7.30 20.27 -7.43
CA SER A 256 -6.34 20.92 -6.54
C SER A 256 -5.17 19.96 -6.27
N LYS A 257 -4.11 20.40 -5.58
CA LYS A 257 -3.00 19.50 -5.17
C LYS A 257 -3.46 18.32 -4.31
N THR A 258 -4.58 18.49 -3.61
CA THR A 258 -5.13 17.48 -2.71
C THR A 258 -6.38 16.82 -3.25
N SER A 259 -6.88 17.17 -4.44
CA SER A 259 -8.11 16.59 -4.96
C SER A 259 -8.09 16.37 -6.46
N SER A 260 -8.58 15.22 -6.90
CA SER A 260 -8.60 14.83 -8.30
C SER A 260 -9.88 14.12 -8.67
N ILE A 261 -10.25 14.22 -9.94
CA ILE A 261 -11.23 13.36 -10.58
C ILE A 261 -10.48 12.47 -11.56
N GLU A 262 -10.70 11.17 -11.46
CA GLU A 262 -10.28 10.19 -12.46
C GLU A 262 -11.52 9.59 -13.10
N TYR A 263 -11.45 9.36 -14.41
CA TYR A 263 -12.54 8.75 -15.15
C TYR A 263 -12.00 7.78 -16.18
N THR A 264 -12.80 6.78 -16.51
CA THR A 264 -12.49 5.85 -17.58
C THR A 264 -13.77 5.40 -18.28
N VAL A 265 -13.68 5.18 -19.58
CA VAL A 265 -14.70 4.56 -20.42
C VAL A 265 -14.01 3.46 -21.17
N ASN A 266 -14.44 2.22 -20.94
CA ASN A 266 -13.82 0.99 -21.45
C ASN A 266 -12.30 1.03 -21.26
N PRO A 267 -11.73 0.83 -20.05
CA PRO A 267 -10.29 0.90 -19.83
C PRO A 267 -9.54 -0.29 -20.43
N ASP A 268 -8.33 -0.03 -20.94
CA ASP A 268 -7.39 -1.09 -21.27
C ASP A 268 -6.67 -1.59 -20.01
N PHE A 269 -6.92 -2.85 -19.64
CA PHE A 269 -6.19 -3.54 -18.58
C PHE A 269 -5.17 -4.56 -19.11
N SER A 270 -4.98 -4.66 -20.42
CA SER A 270 -4.01 -5.58 -21.04
C SER A 270 -2.55 -5.19 -20.76
N GLN A 271 -2.32 -3.92 -20.42
CA GLN A 271 -0.98 -3.38 -20.10
C GLN A 271 -0.54 -3.67 -18.65
N VAL A 272 -1.41 -4.27 -17.84
CA VAL A 272 -1.08 -4.58 -16.45
C VAL A 272 -0.40 -5.94 -16.39
N GLU A 273 0.67 -6.03 -15.60
CA GLU A 273 1.35 -7.30 -15.36
C GLU A 273 0.36 -8.39 -14.93
N SER A 274 0.49 -9.57 -15.54
CA SER A 274 -0.29 -10.73 -15.14
C SER A 274 0.01 -11.07 -13.67
N ASP A 275 -1.04 -11.41 -12.93
CA ASP A 275 -0.89 -11.84 -11.55
C ASP A 275 0.02 -13.07 -11.49
N VAL A 276 0.92 -13.08 -10.49
CA VAL A 276 1.77 -14.24 -10.26
C VAL A 276 0.87 -15.47 -10.02
N PRO A 277 1.05 -16.56 -10.79
CA PRO A 277 0.26 -17.76 -10.60
C PRO A 277 0.45 -18.29 -9.18
N MET A 278 -0.62 -18.24 -8.38
CA MET A 278 -0.61 -18.85 -7.05
C MET A 278 -0.92 -20.34 -7.18
N ILE A 279 -0.20 -21.19 -6.45
CA ILE A 279 -0.52 -22.61 -6.35
C ILE A 279 -1.82 -22.73 -5.54
N LEU A 280 -2.93 -22.94 -6.24
CA LEU A 280 -4.27 -23.07 -5.67
C LEU A 280 -4.59 -24.49 -5.17
N ALA A 281 -3.66 -25.44 -5.31
CA ALA A 281 -3.88 -26.82 -4.87
C ALA A 281 -4.28 -26.85 -3.39
N ASN A 282 -5.45 -27.43 -3.10
CA ASN A 282 -6.07 -27.53 -1.76
C ASN A 282 -6.46 -26.20 -1.09
N GLN A 283 -6.54 -25.08 -1.81
CA GLN A 283 -7.13 -23.86 -1.26
C GLN A 283 -8.65 -23.85 -1.43
N THR A 284 -9.38 -23.95 -0.32
CA THR A 284 -10.85 -23.90 -0.29
C THR A 284 -11.41 -22.49 -0.20
N PHE A 285 -10.57 -21.51 0.14
CA PHE A 285 -10.96 -20.12 0.25
C PHE A 285 -10.50 -19.32 -0.97
N ALA A 286 -11.29 -18.30 -1.31
CA ALA A 286 -10.89 -17.32 -2.30
C ALA A 286 -9.56 -16.66 -1.92
N ILE A 287 -8.71 -16.41 -2.91
CA ILE A 287 -7.54 -15.53 -2.80
C ILE A 287 -7.82 -14.13 -3.32
N SER A 288 -7.22 -13.15 -2.65
CA SER A 288 -7.19 -11.76 -3.08
C SER A 288 -5.81 -11.46 -3.63
N TYR A 289 -5.79 -10.66 -4.69
CA TYR A 289 -4.57 -10.16 -5.30
C TYR A 289 -4.47 -8.63 -5.16
N PRO A 290 -3.25 -8.05 -5.13
CA PRO A 290 -3.03 -6.60 -5.03
C PRO A 290 -3.55 -5.85 -6.27
N GLU A 291 -3.95 -4.60 -6.14
CA GLU A 291 -4.42 -3.82 -7.29
C GLU A 291 -3.24 -3.22 -8.07
N LYS A 292 -3.16 -3.53 -9.37
CA LYS A 292 -2.11 -3.02 -10.29
C LYS A 292 -2.67 -2.17 -11.44
N ARG A 293 -3.99 -2.02 -11.56
CA ARG A 293 -4.61 -1.23 -12.63
C ARG A 293 -4.54 0.25 -12.29
N THR A 294 -3.96 1.05 -13.18
CA THR A 294 -3.68 2.48 -12.98
C THR A 294 -4.87 3.27 -12.45
N PHE A 295 -6.07 3.05 -12.98
CA PHE A 295 -7.30 3.73 -12.53
C PHE A 295 -7.66 3.44 -11.06
N PHE A 296 -7.31 2.29 -10.51
CA PHE A 296 -7.67 1.90 -9.14
C PHE A 296 -6.56 2.13 -8.11
N ILE A 297 -5.32 2.40 -8.54
CA ILE A 297 -4.16 2.59 -7.65
C ILE A 297 -4.26 3.89 -6.84
N LYS A 298 -4.51 5.04 -7.49
CA LYS A 298 -4.51 6.32 -6.77
C LYS A 298 -5.66 6.36 -5.74
N GLY A 299 -5.33 6.57 -4.47
CA GLY A 299 -6.30 6.61 -3.37
C GLY A 299 -6.73 5.24 -2.84
N SER A 300 -6.16 4.13 -3.34
CA SER A 300 -6.44 2.77 -2.86
C SER A 300 -6.16 2.61 -1.36
N GLU A 301 -5.17 3.35 -0.85
CA GLU A 301 -4.76 3.33 0.53
C GLU A 301 -5.85 3.82 1.49
N LEU A 302 -6.79 4.65 1.00
CA LEU A 302 -7.95 5.13 1.77
C LEU A 302 -9.00 4.03 1.98
N LEU A 303 -9.02 3.03 1.10
CA LEU A 303 -10.00 1.94 1.09
C LEU A 303 -9.56 0.74 1.96
N LYS A 304 -8.29 0.70 2.38
CA LYS A 304 -7.76 -0.37 3.24
C LYS A 304 -8.50 -0.40 4.59
N SER A 305 -9.00 -1.58 4.94
CA SER A 305 -9.66 -1.90 6.21
C SER A 305 -9.43 -3.37 6.58
N ASP A 306 -9.41 -3.68 7.88
CA ASP A 306 -9.32 -5.04 8.40
C ASP A 306 -10.54 -5.92 8.06
N MET A 307 -11.70 -5.32 7.75
CA MET A 307 -12.91 -6.01 7.30
C MET A 307 -12.92 -6.26 5.79
N GLN A 308 -11.94 -5.71 5.05
CA GLN A 308 -11.82 -5.83 3.59
C GLN A 308 -13.12 -5.44 2.86
N SER A 309 -13.78 -4.37 3.33
CA SER A 309 -15.08 -3.91 2.83
C SER A 309 -15.06 -3.44 1.37
N VAL A 310 -13.88 -3.08 0.84
CA VAL A 310 -13.68 -2.70 -0.56
C VAL A 310 -12.51 -3.48 -1.14
N TYR A 311 -12.75 -4.08 -2.30
CA TYR A 311 -11.77 -4.78 -3.10
C TYR A 311 -11.99 -4.40 -4.56
N THR A 312 -11.16 -3.48 -5.08
CA THR A 312 -11.36 -2.88 -6.42
C THR A 312 -11.28 -3.89 -7.55
N ARG A 313 -10.58 -5.01 -7.35
CA ARG A 313 -10.57 -6.15 -8.28
C ARG A 313 -11.88 -6.93 -8.34
N SER A 314 -12.84 -6.64 -7.46
CA SER A 314 -14.23 -7.07 -7.65
C SER A 314 -14.95 -6.28 -8.75
N ILE A 315 -14.38 -5.14 -9.20
CA ILE A 315 -14.80 -4.40 -10.39
C ILE A 315 -13.88 -4.87 -11.52
N THR A 316 -14.30 -5.87 -12.29
CA THR A 316 -13.42 -6.64 -13.18
C THR A 316 -13.26 -5.97 -14.53
N ASN A 317 -14.38 -5.66 -15.20
CA ASN A 317 -14.45 -5.14 -16.55
C ASN A 317 -15.44 -3.95 -16.63
N PRO A 318 -15.04 -2.77 -16.11
CA PRO A 318 -15.90 -1.61 -16.06
C PRO A 318 -16.13 -1.02 -17.45
N LEU A 319 -17.38 -0.93 -17.88
CA LEU A 319 -17.76 -0.18 -19.10
C LEU A 319 -17.45 1.31 -18.94
N GLY A 320 -17.55 1.80 -17.72
CA GLY A 320 -17.10 3.13 -17.34
C GLY A 320 -17.06 3.29 -15.83
N ALA A 321 -16.16 4.14 -15.36
CA ALA A 321 -16.03 4.48 -13.95
C ALA A 321 -15.57 5.91 -13.76
N VAL A 322 -15.99 6.52 -12.66
CA VAL A 322 -15.53 7.83 -12.22
C VAL A 322 -15.19 7.77 -10.73
N LYS A 323 -14.12 8.44 -10.35
CA LYS A 323 -13.60 8.46 -9.00
C LYS A 323 -13.21 9.88 -8.63
N TYR A 324 -13.67 10.35 -7.49
CA TYR A 324 -13.25 11.58 -6.85
C TYR A 324 -12.43 11.26 -5.61
N ILE A 325 -11.26 11.89 -5.50
CA ILE A 325 -10.39 11.78 -4.33
C ILE A 325 -10.13 13.17 -3.80
N LYS A 326 -10.18 13.33 -2.48
CA LYS A 326 -9.68 14.49 -1.76
C LYS A 326 -8.90 14.04 -0.54
N GLN A 327 -7.68 14.51 -0.36
CA GLN A 327 -6.81 14.22 0.77
C GLN A 327 -6.37 15.52 1.45
N GLY A 328 -7.29 16.19 2.14
CA GLY A 328 -6.98 17.42 2.87
C GLY A 328 -6.26 17.15 4.19
N LYS A 329 -5.76 18.20 4.87
CA LYS A 329 -4.97 18.07 6.13
C LYS A 329 -5.65 17.23 7.22
N LYS A 330 -6.96 17.41 7.43
CA LYS A 330 -7.70 16.71 8.49
C LYS A 330 -8.63 15.62 7.98
N ASN A 331 -9.09 15.74 6.74
CA ASN A 331 -10.15 14.90 6.20
C ASN A 331 -9.75 14.43 4.80
N SER A 332 -9.95 13.14 4.57
CA SER A 332 -9.86 12.53 3.25
C SER A 332 -11.21 11.97 2.84
N THR A 333 -11.56 12.15 1.57
CA THR A 333 -12.79 11.67 0.95
C THR A 333 -12.44 10.91 -0.31
N TYR A 334 -13.07 9.76 -0.52
CA TYR A 334 -12.99 8.99 -1.75
C TYR A 334 -14.41 8.59 -2.15
N ILE A 335 -14.77 8.83 -3.40
CA ILE A 335 -16.05 8.43 -3.97
C ILE A 335 -15.74 7.76 -5.31
N LEU A 336 -16.29 6.58 -5.56
CA LEU A 336 -16.18 5.89 -6.84
C LEU A 336 -17.55 5.39 -7.26
N GLN A 337 -17.84 5.55 -8.53
CA GLN A 337 -18.99 4.96 -9.21
C GLN A 337 -18.50 4.23 -10.45
N ALA A 338 -18.96 3.00 -10.65
CA ALA A 338 -18.57 2.18 -11.81
C ALA A 338 -19.75 1.35 -12.30
N THR A 339 -19.84 1.17 -13.62
CA THR A 339 -20.69 0.17 -14.26
C THR A 339 -19.80 -0.98 -14.68
N ASP A 340 -19.92 -2.11 -14.01
CA ASP A 340 -19.17 -3.32 -14.33
C ASP A 340 -19.95 -4.19 -15.30
N SER A 341 -19.28 -4.78 -16.28
CA SER A 341 -19.92 -5.69 -17.24
C SER A 341 -19.92 -7.14 -16.78
N ASP A 342 -18.99 -7.50 -15.90
CA ASP A 342 -18.66 -8.90 -15.59
C ASP A 342 -18.39 -9.14 -14.10
N SER A 343 -19.37 -8.89 -13.24
CA SER A 343 -19.15 -8.84 -11.80
C SER A 343 -19.00 -10.21 -11.15
N PRO A 344 -17.86 -10.50 -10.48
CA PRO A 344 -17.73 -11.70 -9.67
C PRO A 344 -18.66 -11.61 -8.45
N TYR A 345 -19.30 -12.73 -8.15
CA TYR A 345 -20.08 -12.92 -6.93
C TYR A 345 -19.30 -13.80 -5.96
N LEU A 346 -18.91 -13.26 -4.82
CA LEU A 346 -18.20 -14.00 -3.77
C LEU A 346 -19.10 -14.15 -2.54
N ALA A 347 -19.38 -15.40 -2.18
CA ALA A 347 -20.06 -15.74 -0.93
C ALA A 347 -19.10 -16.48 0.00
N ALA A 348 -18.90 -15.90 1.19
CA ALA A 348 -18.11 -16.53 2.24
C ALA A 348 -18.87 -17.69 2.88
N GLY A 349 -18.14 -18.75 3.23
CA GLY A 349 -18.62 -19.84 4.07
C GLY A 349 -17.65 -20.14 5.22
N GLU A 350 -18.03 -21.06 6.09
CA GLU A 350 -17.23 -21.44 7.26
C GLU A 350 -15.94 -22.19 6.87
N TYR A 351 -16.03 -23.11 5.90
CA TYR A 351 -14.95 -24.02 5.48
C TYR A 351 -14.40 -23.75 4.07
N GLN A 352 -15.16 -23.02 3.24
CA GLN A 352 -14.80 -22.68 1.87
C GLN A 352 -15.47 -21.36 1.43
N SER A 353 -15.02 -20.82 0.30
CA SER A 353 -15.70 -19.71 -0.38
C SER A 353 -16.37 -20.19 -1.65
N TYR A 354 -17.53 -19.63 -1.98
CA TYR A 354 -18.24 -19.89 -3.23
C TYR A 354 -18.07 -18.70 -4.16
N LYS A 355 -17.79 -18.98 -5.42
CA LYS A 355 -17.58 -17.97 -6.46
C LYS A 355 -18.49 -18.23 -7.65
N GLY A 356 -19.03 -17.16 -8.19
CA GLY A 356 -19.85 -17.15 -9.38
C GLY A 356 -19.68 -15.86 -10.14
N ASN A 357 -20.51 -15.66 -11.16
CA ASN A 357 -20.52 -14.45 -11.95
C ASN A 357 -21.96 -13.94 -12.08
N ALA A 358 -22.19 -12.71 -11.63
CA ALA A 358 -23.49 -12.07 -11.65
C ALA A 358 -23.71 -11.15 -12.87
N GLY A 359 -22.73 -11.08 -13.78
CA GLY A 359 -22.78 -10.25 -14.97
C GLY A 359 -22.77 -8.76 -14.65
N LYS A 360 -23.58 -7.98 -15.37
CA LYS A 360 -23.58 -6.52 -15.26
C LYS A 360 -24.01 -6.03 -13.88
N SER A 361 -23.30 -5.05 -13.33
CA SER A 361 -23.66 -4.42 -12.05
C SER A 361 -23.30 -2.95 -11.99
N GLN A 362 -23.97 -2.22 -11.09
CA GLN A 362 -23.60 -0.86 -10.71
C GLN A 362 -22.93 -0.89 -9.34
N VAL A 363 -21.78 -0.22 -9.23
CA VAL A 363 -20.97 -0.20 -8.02
C VAL A 363 -20.80 1.24 -7.55
N THR A 364 -21.02 1.45 -6.25
CA THR A 364 -20.77 2.72 -5.57
C THR A 364 -19.90 2.46 -4.35
N VAL A 365 -18.85 3.25 -4.18
CA VAL A 365 -17.98 3.25 -3.00
C VAL A 365 -17.87 4.68 -2.49
N GLY A 366 -18.09 4.86 -1.20
CA GLY A 366 -17.86 6.12 -0.50
C GLY A 366 -16.98 5.88 0.72
N ARG A 367 -16.02 6.75 0.94
CA ARG A 367 -15.09 6.69 2.06
C ARG A 367 -14.82 8.09 2.58
N PHE A 368 -14.98 8.25 3.88
CA PHE A 368 -14.55 9.43 4.63
C PHE A 368 -13.58 9.00 5.72
N LYS A 369 -12.43 9.66 5.84
CA LYS A 369 -11.42 9.42 6.87
C LYS A 369 -11.05 10.74 7.52
N ARG A 370 -10.96 10.78 8.85
CA ARG A 370 -10.55 11.96 9.60
C ARG A 370 -9.35 11.65 10.48
N ASN A 371 -8.28 12.41 10.26
CA ASN A 371 -7.08 12.38 11.07
C ASN A 371 -7.32 13.13 12.38
N LEU A 372 -6.89 12.53 13.49
CA LEU A 372 -7.01 13.05 14.85
C LEU A 372 -5.66 13.56 15.39
N GLY A 373 -4.57 13.40 14.63
CA GLY A 373 -3.20 13.60 15.11
C GLY A 373 -2.67 12.36 15.84
N ASN A 374 -1.39 12.38 16.22
CA ASN A 374 -0.72 11.25 16.87
C ASN A 374 -0.94 9.92 16.13
N LYS A 375 -0.79 9.93 14.80
CA LYS A 375 -1.00 8.74 13.94
C LYS A 375 -2.41 8.13 14.04
N SER A 376 -3.37 8.85 14.64
CA SER A 376 -4.70 8.34 14.96
C SER A 376 -5.73 8.85 13.98
N HIS A 377 -6.72 8.01 13.67
CA HIS A 377 -7.79 8.36 12.76
C HIS A 377 -9.05 7.54 13.05
N PHE A 378 -10.17 8.04 12.53
CA PHE A 378 -11.36 7.23 12.32
C PHE A 378 -11.83 7.39 10.88
N GLY A 379 -12.66 6.48 10.41
CA GLY A 379 -13.26 6.58 9.11
C GLY A 379 -14.58 5.84 9.00
N LEU A 380 -15.27 6.15 7.91
CA LEU A 380 -16.50 5.52 7.46
C LEU A 380 -16.30 5.02 6.03
N ILE A 381 -16.70 3.79 5.75
CA ILE A 381 -16.82 3.22 4.40
C ILE A 381 -18.29 2.92 4.18
N ALA A 382 -18.81 3.23 3.00
CA ALA A 382 -20.10 2.79 2.52
C ALA A 382 -19.92 2.21 1.12
N THR A 383 -20.51 1.06 0.86
CA THR A 383 -20.51 0.43 -0.46
C THR A 383 -21.90 0.00 -0.84
N ASN A 384 -22.18 0.03 -2.13
CA ASN A 384 -23.38 -0.54 -2.71
C ASN A 384 -23.03 -1.22 -4.04
N ARG A 385 -23.62 -2.38 -4.29
CA ARG A 385 -23.59 -3.06 -5.58
C ARG A 385 -24.99 -3.53 -5.95
N ASP A 386 -25.49 -3.10 -7.10
CA ASP A 386 -26.78 -3.52 -7.66
C ASP A 386 -26.53 -4.38 -8.90
N TYR A 387 -27.04 -5.61 -8.93
CA TYR A 387 -26.88 -6.54 -10.05
C TYR A 387 -28.03 -6.37 -11.04
N GLN A 388 -27.72 -6.29 -12.33
CA GLN A 388 -28.76 -6.11 -13.36
C GLN A 388 -29.70 -7.32 -13.47
N SER A 389 -29.16 -8.51 -13.22
CA SER A 389 -29.86 -9.80 -13.15
C SER A 389 -30.76 -9.95 -11.91
N GLY A 390 -30.67 -9.02 -10.95
CA GLY A 390 -31.47 -8.98 -9.74
C GLY A 390 -30.64 -9.19 -8.47
N GLY A 391 -31.08 -8.54 -7.39
CA GLY A 391 -30.39 -8.51 -6.11
C GLY A 391 -29.45 -7.31 -5.94
N SER A 392 -29.10 -7.02 -4.69
CA SER A 392 -28.19 -5.95 -4.33
C SER A 392 -27.47 -6.23 -3.01
N GLY A 393 -26.41 -5.49 -2.77
CA GLY A 393 -25.60 -5.61 -1.57
C GLY A 393 -25.10 -4.26 -1.12
N SER A 394 -25.47 -3.87 0.10
CA SER A 394 -24.97 -2.64 0.74
C SER A 394 -24.15 -3.00 1.97
N LEU A 395 -23.13 -2.19 2.26
CA LEU A 395 -22.34 -2.33 3.47
C LEU A 395 -21.93 -0.97 3.98
N VAL A 396 -21.98 -0.80 5.30
CA VAL A 396 -21.38 0.34 6.00
C VAL A 396 -20.36 -0.18 7.01
N GLU A 397 -19.22 0.48 7.10
CA GLU A 397 -18.19 0.20 8.09
C GLU A 397 -17.73 1.48 8.78
N PHE A 398 -17.56 1.38 10.10
CA PHE A 398 -16.75 2.30 10.88
C PHE A 398 -15.43 1.62 11.22
N ASP A 399 -14.32 2.31 10.99
CA ASP A 399 -12.98 1.88 11.37
C ASP A 399 -12.23 2.98 12.13
N SER A 400 -11.35 2.59 13.05
CA SER A 400 -10.46 3.51 13.72
C SER A 400 -9.14 2.85 14.10
N LEU A 401 -8.11 3.69 14.18
CA LEU A 401 -6.81 3.38 14.76
C LEU A 401 -6.45 4.54 15.68
N ILE A 402 -6.25 4.25 16.97
CA ILE A 402 -6.00 5.24 18.00
C ILE A 402 -4.70 4.88 18.71
N ASN A 403 -3.68 5.74 18.60
CA ASN A 403 -2.45 5.66 19.38
C ASN A 403 -2.59 6.52 20.64
N PHE A 404 -2.25 5.96 21.79
CA PHE A 404 -2.36 6.63 23.08
C PHE A 404 -1.27 6.14 24.05
N LEU A 405 -0.91 6.98 25.02
CA LEU A 405 0.13 6.68 26.03
C LEU A 405 1.46 6.21 25.41
N ASP A 406 1.78 6.70 24.21
CA ASP A 406 2.96 6.44 23.36
C ASP A 406 3.22 4.97 22.94
N ASP A 407 2.80 3.99 23.75
CA ASP A 407 3.09 2.57 23.57
C ASP A 407 1.87 1.76 23.12
N TYR A 408 0.66 2.34 23.15
CA TYR A 408 -0.59 1.60 22.90
C TYR A 408 -1.25 1.99 21.60
N VAL A 409 -1.76 0.96 20.90
CA VAL A 409 -2.52 1.09 19.66
C VAL A 409 -3.84 0.33 19.80
N LEU A 410 -4.95 1.03 19.63
CA LEU A 410 -6.29 0.47 19.59
C LEU A 410 -6.83 0.53 18.16
N ASP A 411 -7.12 -0.62 17.56
CA ASP A 411 -7.82 -0.74 16.29
C ASP A 411 -9.25 -1.24 16.54
N LEU A 412 -10.25 -0.52 16.03
CA LEU A 412 -11.66 -0.90 16.10
C LEU A 412 -12.25 -0.93 14.70
N ASN A 413 -13.01 -1.97 14.38
CA ASN A 413 -13.83 -2.02 13.17
C ASN A 413 -15.21 -2.56 13.50
N TYR A 414 -16.23 -1.97 12.91
CA TYR A 414 -17.60 -2.47 12.91
C TYR A 414 -18.18 -2.29 11.51
N ALA A 415 -18.43 -3.40 10.83
CA ALA A 415 -19.10 -3.43 9.54
C ALA A 415 -20.48 -4.08 9.66
N ARG A 416 -21.46 -3.55 8.94
CA ARG A 416 -22.78 -4.13 8.75
C ARG A 416 -23.10 -4.21 7.27
N SER A 417 -23.46 -5.40 6.81
CA SER A 417 -23.93 -5.64 5.45
C SER A 417 -25.43 -5.90 5.43
N ASN A 418 -26.10 -5.51 4.35
CA ASN A 418 -27.43 -5.97 3.99
C ASN A 418 -27.37 -6.51 2.56
N THR A 419 -27.85 -7.73 2.39
CA THR A 419 -27.89 -8.43 1.11
C THR A 419 -29.34 -8.69 0.76
N GLN A 420 -29.70 -8.34 -0.47
CA GLN A 420 -30.92 -8.77 -1.13
C GLN A 420 -30.51 -9.69 -2.27
N GLU A 421 -30.90 -10.95 -2.22
CA GLU A 421 -30.61 -11.89 -3.30
C GLU A 421 -31.58 -11.68 -4.46
N GLY A 422 -31.10 -11.99 -5.67
CA GLY A 422 -31.94 -12.12 -6.86
C GLY A 422 -32.63 -13.49 -6.88
N ASN A 423 -33.13 -13.88 -8.05
CA ASN A 423 -33.69 -15.22 -8.29
C ASN A 423 -32.86 -16.04 -9.30
N VAL A 424 -31.63 -15.59 -9.57
CA VAL A 424 -30.71 -16.24 -10.50
C VAL A 424 -29.54 -16.75 -9.67
N ASN A 425 -29.39 -18.08 -9.65
CA ASN A 425 -28.29 -18.70 -8.93
C ASN A 425 -26.98 -18.57 -9.72
N TYR A 426 -26.00 -17.88 -9.16
CA TYR A 426 -24.64 -17.81 -9.73
C TYR A 426 -23.67 -18.83 -9.11
N LEU A 427 -24.08 -19.53 -8.05
CA LEU A 427 -23.23 -20.40 -7.24
C LEU A 427 -23.67 -21.85 -7.38
N ASP A 428 -22.78 -22.70 -7.88
CA ASP A 428 -23.03 -24.14 -7.99
C ASP A 428 -22.71 -24.82 -6.65
N THR A 429 -23.67 -24.80 -5.71
CA THR A 429 -23.55 -25.45 -4.39
C THR A 429 -24.91 -25.71 -3.76
N GLU A 430 -25.00 -26.80 -2.99
CA GLU A 430 -26.15 -27.16 -2.13
C GLU A 430 -25.89 -26.84 -0.64
N ASP A 431 -24.75 -26.21 -0.34
CA ASP A 431 -24.39 -25.84 1.03
C ASP A 431 -25.34 -24.77 1.61
N THR A 432 -25.40 -24.70 2.94
CA THR A 432 -26.26 -23.76 3.66
C THR A 432 -25.46 -22.92 4.65
N PHE A 433 -25.98 -21.75 4.99
CA PHE A 433 -25.40 -20.86 6.00
C PHE A 433 -26.50 -20.26 6.86
N ALA A 434 -26.35 -20.25 8.19
CA ALA A 434 -27.37 -19.69 9.10
C ALA A 434 -28.83 -20.17 8.87
N GLY A 435 -29.04 -21.38 8.34
CA GLY A 435 -30.37 -21.89 7.99
C GLY A 435 -30.93 -21.37 6.65
N ARG A 436 -30.06 -20.86 5.76
CA ARG A 436 -30.34 -20.30 4.44
C ARG A 436 -29.54 -21.03 3.37
N THR A 437 -29.97 -20.95 2.12
CA THR A 437 -29.27 -21.55 0.98
C THR A 437 -28.38 -20.52 0.28
N TYR A 438 -27.33 -20.96 -0.43
CA TYR A 438 -26.58 -20.09 -1.34
C TYR A 438 -27.24 -19.94 -2.72
N ALA A 439 -28.41 -20.54 -2.94
CA ALA A 439 -29.03 -20.70 -4.25
C ALA A 439 -29.69 -19.41 -4.81
N MET A 440 -29.65 -18.29 -4.07
CA MET A 440 -30.23 -17.01 -4.47
C MET A 440 -31.71 -17.12 -4.83
N ASP A 441 -32.53 -17.40 -3.82
CA ASP A 441 -33.97 -17.62 -3.88
C ASP A 441 -34.79 -16.39 -3.41
N GLY A 442 -34.21 -15.19 -3.59
CA GLY A 442 -34.85 -13.91 -3.28
C GLY A 442 -34.76 -13.49 -1.80
N GLU A 443 -33.96 -14.19 -1.00
CA GLU A 443 -33.80 -13.89 0.42
C GLU A 443 -33.19 -12.52 0.71
N SER A 444 -33.54 -11.98 1.88
CA SER A 444 -32.95 -10.76 2.43
C SER A 444 -32.37 -11.03 3.81
N PHE A 445 -31.14 -10.62 4.04
CA PHE A 445 -30.49 -10.76 5.34
C PHE A 445 -29.44 -9.68 5.59
N SER A 446 -29.09 -9.55 6.86
CA SER A 446 -28.01 -8.66 7.29
C SER A 446 -26.99 -9.41 8.12
N GLY A 447 -25.76 -8.94 8.07
CA GLY A 447 -24.65 -9.52 8.80
C GLY A 447 -23.75 -8.44 9.39
N THR A 448 -22.93 -8.84 10.36
CA THR A 448 -21.97 -7.95 11.01
C THR A 448 -20.59 -8.57 11.07
N ALA A 449 -19.57 -7.73 10.94
CA ALA A 449 -18.20 -8.09 11.24
C ALA A 449 -17.61 -7.07 12.22
N LYS A 450 -16.87 -7.54 13.21
CA LYS A 450 -16.33 -6.76 14.30
C LYS A 450 -14.87 -7.10 14.50
N ASN A 451 -14.06 -6.09 14.75
CA ASN A 451 -12.67 -6.25 15.18
C ASN A 451 -12.39 -5.31 16.34
N PHE A 452 -11.86 -5.87 17.41
CA PHE A 452 -11.23 -5.13 18.49
C PHE A 452 -9.80 -5.64 18.59
N ARG A 453 -8.82 -4.74 18.46
CA ARG A 453 -7.41 -5.09 18.63
C ARG A 453 -6.77 -4.05 19.52
N LEU A 454 -6.26 -4.47 20.67
CA LEU A 454 -5.45 -3.63 21.54
C LEU A 454 -4.04 -4.18 21.57
N ARG A 455 -3.07 -3.33 21.27
CA ARG A 455 -1.66 -3.67 21.22
C ARG A 455 -0.89 -2.73 22.13
N ARG A 456 0.13 -3.27 22.78
CA ARG A 456 1.16 -2.49 23.45
C ARG A 456 2.51 -2.93 22.93
N ALA A 457 3.35 -2.00 22.55
CA ALA A 457 4.72 -2.31 22.17
C ALA A 457 5.71 -1.36 22.83
N VAL A 458 6.73 -1.93 23.45
CA VAL A 458 7.88 -1.24 24.03
C VAL A 458 9.17 -1.88 23.53
N ASP A 459 10.29 -1.21 23.79
CA ASP A 459 11.63 -1.58 23.31
C ASP A 459 11.94 -3.09 23.29
N LYS A 460 11.63 -3.77 24.39
CA LYS A 460 11.95 -5.19 24.60
C LYS A 460 10.76 -6.12 24.57
N SER A 461 9.53 -5.63 24.51
CA SER A 461 8.35 -6.50 24.56
C SER A 461 7.15 -5.92 23.83
N TYR A 462 6.36 -6.79 23.25
CA TYR A 462 5.06 -6.45 22.70
C TYR A 462 4.01 -7.41 23.23
N ALA A 463 2.79 -6.92 23.39
CA ALA A 463 1.65 -7.69 23.80
C ALA A 463 0.44 -7.24 22.99
N GLY A 464 -0.51 -8.13 22.81
CA GLY A 464 -1.78 -7.72 22.26
C GLY A 464 -2.87 -8.73 22.45
N ILE A 465 -4.07 -8.21 22.31
CA ILE A 465 -5.31 -8.97 22.32
C ILE A 465 -6.09 -8.57 21.07
N ARG A 466 -6.74 -9.55 20.45
CA ARG A 466 -7.63 -9.32 19.32
C ARG A 466 -8.85 -10.20 19.43
N PHE A 467 -10.01 -9.58 19.30
CA PHE A 467 -11.30 -10.23 19.15
C PHE A 467 -11.83 -9.90 17.77
N LYS A 468 -12.12 -10.92 16.96
CA LYS A 468 -12.71 -10.76 15.65
C LYS A 468 -13.92 -11.66 15.52
N ASP A 469 -15.07 -11.06 15.25
CA ASP A 469 -16.35 -11.76 15.11
C ASP A 469 -16.89 -11.49 13.72
N VAL A 470 -17.19 -12.53 12.94
CA VAL A 470 -17.78 -12.41 11.60
C VAL A 470 -19.01 -13.30 11.55
N SER A 471 -20.19 -12.68 11.50
CA SER A 471 -21.45 -13.41 11.48
C SER A 471 -21.59 -14.25 10.20
N PRO A 472 -22.31 -15.38 10.22
CA PRO A 472 -22.47 -16.24 9.04
C PRO A 472 -23.20 -15.56 7.87
N THR A 473 -23.93 -14.48 8.14
CA THR A 473 -24.68 -13.70 7.13
C THR A 473 -23.92 -12.44 6.66
N TYR A 474 -22.69 -12.21 7.13
CA TYR A 474 -21.90 -11.06 6.69
C TYR A 474 -21.37 -11.28 5.28
N ARG A 475 -21.60 -10.30 4.39
CA ARG A 475 -21.23 -10.35 2.98
C ARG A 475 -20.82 -8.96 2.49
N ALA A 476 -19.63 -8.84 1.90
CA ALA A 476 -19.15 -7.58 1.31
C ALA A 476 -19.13 -7.71 -0.21
N HIS A 477 -20.17 -7.22 -0.89
CA HIS A 477 -20.34 -7.45 -2.34
C HIS A 477 -19.33 -6.69 -3.21
N VAL A 478 -18.81 -5.55 -2.74
CA VAL A 478 -17.70 -4.82 -3.38
C VAL A 478 -16.36 -5.17 -2.72
N GLY A 479 -16.40 -5.83 -1.57
CA GLY A 479 -15.25 -6.19 -0.76
C GLY A 479 -14.68 -7.56 -1.08
N PHE A 480 -13.85 -8.05 -0.17
CA PHE A 480 -13.29 -9.39 -0.25
C PHE A 480 -13.38 -10.09 1.11
N VAL A 481 -14.38 -10.96 1.25
CA VAL A 481 -14.56 -11.78 2.45
C VAL A 481 -14.56 -13.23 2.01
N GLY A 482 -13.44 -13.93 2.21
CA GLY A 482 -13.34 -15.35 1.87
C GLY A 482 -14.02 -16.25 2.90
N ARG A 483 -14.06 -15.85 4.17
CA ARG A 483 -14.55 -16.67 5.28
C ARG A 483 -15.42 -15.89 6.24
N ASN A 484 -16.52 -16.50 6.68
CA ASN A 484 -17.40 -15.99 7.73
C ASN A 484 -17.72 -17.12 8.73
N ASP A 485 -18.75 -16.92 9.56
CA ASP A 485 -19.18 -17.86 10.60
C ASP A 485 -18.08 -18.21 11.61
N TYR A 486 -17.43 -17.19 12.17
CA TYR A 486 -16.43 -17.45 13.22
C TYR A 486 -16.31 -16.33 14.24
N LYS A 487 -15.85 -16.74 15.42
CA LYS A 487 -15.31 -15.86 16.46
C LYS A 487 -13.88 -16.25 16.75
N SER A 488 -12.97 -15.28 16.67
CA SER A 488 -11.55 -15.48 16.90
C SER A 488 -11.11 -14.66 18.10
N ARG A 489 -10.44 -15.33 19.03
CA ARG A 489 -9.73 -14.71 20.15
C ARG A 489 -8.25 -14.97 19.96
N ASN A 490 -7.45 -13.92 19.99
CA ASN A 490 -6.02 -14.03 19.83
C ASN A 490 -5.34 -13.21 20.93
N TYR A 491 -4.47 -13.86 21.68
CA TYR A 491 -3.62 -13.26 22.70
C TYR A 491 -2.18 -13.56 22.34
N TRP A 492 -1.34 -12.53 22.31
CA TRP A 492 0.07 -12.74 22.06
C TRP A 492 0.92 -11.87 22.97
N TYR A 493 2.09 -12.40 23.27
CA TYR A 493 3.13 -11.72 24.00
C TYR A 493 4.47 -12.11 23.38
N GLY A 494 5.34 -11.13 23.16
CA GLY A 494 6.70 -11.39 22.78
C GLY A 494 7.67 -10.55 23.57
N ARG A 495 8.85 -11.13 23.86
CA ARG A 495 9.97 -10.44 24.48
C ARG A 495 11.23 -10.68 23.66
N THR A 496 11.91 -9.60 23.31
CA THR A 496 13.13 -9.63 22.52
C THR A 496 14.32 -9.24 23.38
N PHE A 497 15.34 -10.10 23.35
CA PHE A 497 16.67 -9.87 23.89
C PHE A 497 17.62 -9.61 22.73
N ARG A 498 18.47 -8.59 22.86
CA ARG A 498 19.46 -8.22 21.84
C ARG A 498 20.84 -8.22 22.47
N SER A 499 21.85 -8.63 21.71
CA SER A 499 23.25 -8.60 22.12
C SER A 499 24.13 -8.23 20.93
N GLN A 500 25.38 -7.83 21.19
CA GLN A 500 26.38 -7.61 20.13
C GLN A 500 27.30 -8.83 19.92
N GLY A 501 27.05 -9.95 20.60
CA GLY A 501 27.79 -11.18 20.42
C GLY A 501 27.28 -12.00 19.23
N THR A 502 27.67 -13.27 19.17
CA THR A 502 27.27 -14.21 18.10
C THR A 502 25.75 -14.30 17.92
N VAL A 503 24.99 -14.26 19.03
CA VAL A 503 23.53 -14.24 18.99
C VAL A 503 23.02 -12.81 19.14
N ARG A 504 22.73 -12.15 18.01
CA ARG A 504 22.36 -10.73 18.02
C ARG A 504 20.94 -10.45 18.51
N LYS A 505 20.02 -11.40 18.32
CA LYS A 505 18.60 -11.26 18.67
C LYS A 505 17.98 -12.61 19.01
N ILE A 506 17.34 -12.70 20.17
CA ILE A 506 16.43 -13.80 20.53
C ILE A 506 15.07 -13.19 20.84
N THR A 507 14.03 -13.66 20.16
CA THR A 507 12.65 -13.27 20.47
C THR A 507 11.89 -14.49 20.98
N PHE A 508 11.44 -14.44 22.22
CA PHE A 508 10.44 -15.37 22.73
C PHE A 508 9.08 -14.86 22.32
N HIS A 509 8.28 -15.69 21.66
CA HIS A 509 6.94 -15.35 21.20
C HIS A 509 5.97 -16.41 21.67
N TRP A 510 4.95 -15.99 22.39
CA TRP A 510 3.79 -16.78 22.75
C TRP A 510 2.58 -16.22 22.03
N ASN A 511 1.80 -17.10 21.40
CA ASN A 511 0.61 -16.74 20.66
C ASN A 511 -0.44 -17.84 20.88
N ASN A 512 -1.57 -17.46 21.47
CA ASN A 512 -2.73 -18.29 21.62
C ASN A 512 -3.84 -17.73 20.73
N ARG A 513 -4.12 -18.43 19.63
CA ARG A 513 -5.22 -18.13 18.74
C ARG A 513 -6.25 -19.24 18.83
N ASN A 514 -7.44 -18.90 19.32
CA ASN A 514 -8.61 -19.75 19.28
C ASN A 514 -9.60 -19.19 18.24
N ARG A 515 -10.13 -20.07 17.39
CA ARG A 515 -11.21 -19.74 16.47
C ARG A 515 -12.30 -20.78 16.63
N LEU A 516 -13.47 -20.31 17.00
CA LEU A 516 -14.70 -21.10 17.11
C LEU A 516 -15.62 -20.69 15.96
N ASN A 517 -16.58 -21.55 15.64
CA ASN A 517 -17.71 -21.15 14.81
C ASN A 517 -18.48 -20.00 15.51
N TYR A 518 -19.40 -19.32 14.82
CA TYR A 518 -20.03 -18.14 15.39
C TYR A 518 -20.93 -18.45 16.60
N LYS A 519 -21.45 -19.68 16.69
CA LYS A 519 -22.32 -20.12 17.80
C LYS A 519 -21.53 -20.40 19.09
N GLY A 520 -20.23 -20.70 18.99
CA GLY A 520 -19.34 -20.93 20.13
C GLY A 520 -18.95 -22.40 20.25
#